data_AF-A0A7Y7U4R7-F1
#
_entry.id   AF-A0A7Y7U4R7-F1
#
_cell.length_a   1.000
_cell.length_b   1.000
_cell.length_c   1.000
_cell.angle_alpha   90.00
_cell.angle_beta   90.00
_cell.angle_gamma   90.00
#
_symmetry.space_group_name_H-M   'P 1'
#
loop_
_entity.id
_entity.type
_entity.pdbx_description
1 polymer ?
#
loop_
_entity_poly.entity_id
_entity_poly.type
_entity_poly.pdbx_seq_one_letter_code
_entity_poly.pdbx_strand_id
1 'polypeptide(L)'
;MPAPAAAPDSDPRLTTRLLLRPYGMADAAEFFALIAANRLRLRPSFPTREAAATSVESSGRLLEQFGRDWRTGRLYVHGIWHRKGGHYLGDISLKPKWTAPITLEIGYYLAAEAEGQGYAREALAAAVAFAFGPLGAARLLIRCRPDNPRSVAVAEALGFQPLPVPARPAWLRRVLGTAPVLHYILRREEQA
;
A
#
# COMPACT_ATOMS: atom_id res chain seq x y z
N MET A 1 -20.26 -9.51 0.13
CA MET A 1 -20.63 -9.12 -1.25
C MET A 1 -19.49 -9.51 -2.16
N PRO A 2 -19.73 -9.88 -3.42
CA PRO A 2 -18.65 -10.01 -4.40
C PRO A 2 -17.96 -8.65 -4.63
N ALA A 3 -16.79 -8.68 -5.28
CA ALA A 3 -16.13 -7.47 -5.79
C ALA A 3 -17.11 -6.65 -6.65
N PRO A 4 -16.89 -5.33 -6.82
CA PRO A 4 -17.74 -4.50 -7.67
C PRO A 4 -17.86 -5.10 -9.09
N ALA A 5 -19.05 -4.96 -9.69
CA ALA A 5 -19.37 -5.54 -11.00
C ALA A 5 -18.49 -5.01 -12.15
N ALA A 6 -17.90 -3.83 -11.98
CA ALA A 6 -16.89 -3.27 -12.85
C ALA A 6 -15.68 -2.82 -12.02
N ALA A 7 -14.47 -3.08 -12.53
CA ALA A 7 -13.26 -2.57 -11.92
C ALA A 7 -13.28 -1.02 -11.96
N PRO A 8 -12.81 -0.35 -10.89
CA PRO A 8 -12.64 1.09 -10.91
C PRO A 8 -11.66 1.49 -12.00
N ASP A 9 -11.79 2.74 -12.45
CA ASP A 9 -10.91 3.28 -13.46
C ASP A 9 -9.43 3.26 -13.02
N SER A 10 -8.60 2.76 -13.93
CA SER A 10 -7.15 2.77 -13.89
C SER A 10 -6.53 4.15 -14.15
N ASP A 11 -7.34 5.18 -14.38
CA ASP A 11 -6.91 6.53 -14.63
C ASP A 11 -5.87 7.02 -13.61
N PRO A 12 -4.79 7.69 -14.07
CA PRO A 12 -3.78 8.21 -13.18
C PRO A 12 -4.32 9.27 -12.22
N ARG A 13 -3.93 9.19 -10.95
CA ARG A 13 -4.23 10.19 -9.92
C ARG A 13 -3.06 11.16 -9.80
N LEU A 14 -3.31 12.41 -10.13
CA LEU A 14 -2.35 13.50 -9.98
C LEU A 14 -2.52 14.16 -8.61
N THR A 15 -1.40 14.40 -7.95
CA THR A 15 -1.33 15.29 -6.78
C THR A 15 -0.43 16.48 -7.11
N THR A 16 -0.09 17.28 -6.11
CA THR A 16 0.83 18.42 -6.29
C THR A 16 2.17 17.97 -6.89
N ARG A 17 2.75 16.89 -6.36
CA ARG A 17 4.09 16.41 -6.73
C ARG A 17 4.12 15.02 -7.32
N LEU A 18 3.05 14.23 -7.19
CA LEU A 18 3.05 12.81 -7.52
C LEU A 18 2.08 12.48 -8.65
N LEU A 19 2.42 11.42 -9.37
CA LEU A 19 1.58 10.68 -10.29
C LEU A 19 1.41 9.28 -9.71
N LEU A 20 0.18 8.92 -9.34
CA LEU A 20 -0.17 7.58 -8.86
C LEU A 20 -0.94 6.85 -9.95
N ARG A 21 -0.39 5.75 -10.47
CA ARG A 21 -1.07 4.97 -11.53
C ARG A 21 -0.81 3.47 -11.39
N PRO A 22 -1.70 2.61 -11.94
CA PRO A 22 -1.37 1.22 -12.15
C PRO A 22 -0.09 1.08 -12.99
N TYR A 23 0.61 -0.02 -12.78
CA TYR A 23 1.78 -0.36 -13.57
C TYR A 23 1.40 -0.77 -14.99
N GLY A 24 2.23 -0.36 -15.94
CA GLY A 24 2.32 -0.94 -17.27
C GLY A 24 3.49 -1.91 -17.36
N MET A 25 3.53 -2.74 -18.41
CA MET A 25 4.62 -3.71 -18.59
C MET A 25 6.00 -3.05 -18.75
N ALA A 26 6.05 -1.83 -19.29
CA ALA A 26 7.29 -1.07 -19.45
C ALA A 26 7.96 -0.67 -18.13
N ASP A 27 7.23 -0.69 -17.01
CA ASP A 27 7.74 -0.27 -15.71
C ASP A 27 8.60 -1.35 -15.03
N ALA A 28 8.67 -2.57 -15.59
CA ALA A 28 9.30 -3.72 -14.95
C ALA A 28 10.77 -3.48 -14.58
N ALA A 29 11.51 -2.75 -15.42
CA ALA A 29 12.92 -2.45 -15.17
C ALA A 29 13.12 -1.49 -14.00
N GLU A 30 12.35 -0.39 -13.95
CA GLU A 30 12.40 0.57 -12.84
C GLU A 30 11.91 -0.05 -11.54
N PHE A 31 10.83 -0.83 -11.60
CA PHE A 31 10.29 -1.55 -10.45
C PHE A 31 11.34 -2.50 -9.86
N PHE A 32 11.96 -3.32 -10.71
CA PHE A 32 13.01 -4.24 -10.29
C PHE A 32 14.19 -3.49 -9.65
N ALA A 33 14.68 -2.43 -10.31
CA ALA A 33 15.81 -1.65 -9.82
C ALA A 33 15.55 -1.06 -8.42
N LEU A 34 14.36 -0.49 -8.20
CA LEU A 34 13.99 0.06 -6.89
C LEU A 34 13.92 -1.04 -5.82
N ILE A 35 13.26 -2.16 -6.10
CA ILE A 35 13.16 -3.27 -5.13
C ILE A 35 14.54 -3.83 -4.82
N ALA A 36 15.39 -4.04 -5.83
CA ALA A 36 16.75 -4.56 -5.65
C ALA A 36 17.59 -3.62 -4.75
N ALA A 37 17.56 -2.31 -5.00
CA ALA A 37 18.27 -1.32 -4.20
C ALA A 37 17.76 -1.23 -2.75
N ASN A 38 16.48 -1.55 -2.50
CA ASN A 38 15.84 -1.42 -1.19
C ASN A 38 15.56 -2.78 -0.51
N ARG A 39 16.04 -3.89 -1.07
CA ARG A 39 15.65 -5.27 -0.72
C ARG A 39 15.70 -5.55 0.78
N LEU A 40 16.83 -5.28 1.43
CA LEU A 40 17.01 -5.53 2.87
C LEU A 40 16.05 -4.71 3.73
N ARG A 41 15.75 -3.48 3.29
CA ARG A 41 14.90 -2.54 4.02
C ARG A 41 13.41 -2.85 3.85
N LEU A 42 13.01 -3.37 2.69
CA LEU A 42 11.63 -3.75 2.39
C LEU A 42 11.26 -5.12 2.95
N ARG A 43 12.20 -6.08 2.99
CA ARG A 43 11.96 -7.47 3.41
C ARG A 43 11.18 -7.64 4.73
N PRO A 44 11.42 -6.85 5.81
CA PRO A 44 10.68 -7.00 7.07
C PRO A 44 9.18 -6.67 7.00
N SER A 45 8.77 -5.82 6.04
CA SER A 45 7.39 -5.33 5.88
C SER A 45 6.71 -5.88 4.62
N PHE A 46 7.49 -6.15 3.58
CA PHE A 46 7.03 -6.55 2.24
C PHE A 46 7.78 -7.78 1.70
N PRO A 47 7.89 -8.88 2.46
CA PRO A 47 8.68 -10.04 2.07
C PRO A 47 8.19 -10.69 0.76
N THR A 48 6.87 -10.70 0.52
CA THR A 48 6.30 -11.26 -0.72
C THR A 48 6.61 -10.40 -1.94
N ARG A 49 6.59 -9.06 -1.82
CA ARG A 49 6.96 -8.17 -2.94
C ARG A 49 8.44 -8.33 -3.27
N GLU A 50 9.27 -8.32 -2.25
CA GLU A 50 10.72 -8.48 -2.38
C GLU A 50 11.09 -9.82 -3.04
N ALA A 51 10.53 -10.93 -2.54
CA ALA A 51 10.84 -12.27 -3.06
C ALA A 51 10.33 -12.51 -4.50
N ALA A 52 9.32 -11.77 -4.96
CA ALA A 52 8.79 -11.90 -6.31
C ALA A 52 9.61 -11.12 -7.36
N ALA A 53 10.38 -10.12 -6.96
CA ALA A 53 11.16 -9.24 -7.83
C ALA A 53 12.65 -9.65 -7.85
N THR A 54 12.94 -10.84 -8.38
CA THR A 54 14.30 -11.38 -8.49
C THR A 54 15.00 -11.01 -9.79
N SER A 55 14.24 -10.68 -10.84
CA SER A 55 14.74 -10.15 -12.11
C SER A 55 13.76 -9.15 -12.72
N VAL A 56 14.16 -8.49 -13.81
CA VAL A 56 13.24 -7.66 -14.61
C VAL A 56 12.08 -8.49 -15.16
N GLU A 57 12.36 -9.73 -15.61
CA GLU A 57 11.34 -10.64 -16.14
C GLU A 57 10.34 -11.08 -15.05
N SER A 58 10.81 -11.45 -13.86
CA SER A 58 9.93 -11.81 -12.75
C SER A 58 9.10 -10.62 -12.27
N SER A 59 9.68 -9.41 -12.32
CA SER A 59 8.98 -8.17 -12.05
C SER A 59 7.89 -7.92 -13.09
N GLY A 60 8.17 -8.13 -14.38
CA GLY A 60 7.15 -8.06 -15.44
C GLY A 60 5.95 -8.97 -15.17
N ARG A 61 6.19 -10.24 -14.81
CA ARG A 61 5.12 -11.19 -14.42
C ARG A 61 4.32 -10.70 -13.20
N LEU A 62 4.98 -10.09 -12.22
CA LEU A 62 4.32 -9.52 -11.05
C LEU A 62 3.44 -8.32 -11.43
N LEU A 63 3.92 -7.43 -12.30
CA LEU A 63 3.14 -6.29 -12.79
C LEU A 63 1.92 -6.73 -13.61
N GLU A 64 2.05 -7.76 -14.44
CA GLU A 64 0.90 -8.38 -15.11
C GLU A 64 -0.11 -8.95 -14.11
N GLN A 65 0.36 -9.57 -13.02
CA GLN A 65 -0.52 -10.05 -11.96
C GLN A 65 -1.25 -8.90 -11.27
N PHE A 66 -0.58 -7.77 -11.01
CA PHE A 66 -1.25 -6.59 -10.49
C PHE A 66 -2.33 -6.07 -11.45
N GLY A 67 -2.10 -6.10 -12.76
CA GLY A 67 -3.12 -5.77 -13.76
C GLY A 67 -4.33 -6.72 -13.75
N ARG A 68 -4.09 -8.03 -13.53
CA ARG A 68 -5.18 -9.01 -13.34
C ARG A 68 -5.93 -8.77 -12.02
N ASP A 69 -5.20 -8.53 -10.94
CA ASP A 69 -5.76 -8.29 -9.61
C ASP A 69 -6.59 -7.00 -9.57
N TRP A 70 -6.17 -5.96 -10.31
CA TRP A 70 -6.92 -4.73 -10.48
C TRP A 70 -8.28 -5.00 -11.12
N ARG A 71 -8.29 -5.69 -12.27
CA ARG A 71 -9.52 -6.02 -13.02
C ARG A 71 -10.48 -6.91 -12.24
N THR A 72 -9.95 -7.76 -11.36
CA THR A 72 -10.76 -8.68 -10.54
C THR A 72 -11.12 -8.10 -9.16
N GLY A 73 -10.65 -6.89 -8.84
CA GLY A 73 -10.86 -6.24 -7.54
C GLY A 73 -10.18 -6.96 -6.37
N ARG A 74 -9.15 -7.77 -6.65
CA ARG A 74 -8.39 -8.51 -5.63
C ARG A 74 -7.34 -7.64 -4.95
N LEU A 75 -6.69 -6.77 -5.70
CA LEU A 75 -5.66 -5.86 -5.23
C LEU A 75 -5.56 -4.68 -6.19
N TYR A 76 -5.53 -3.46 -5.65
CA TYR A 76 -5.28 -2.25 -6.41
C TYR A 76 -3.88 -1.77 -6.05
N VAL A 77 -2.95 -1.74 -7.01
CA VAL A 77 -1.59 -1.27 -6.79
C VAL A 77 -1.35 -0.05 -7.66
N HIS A 78 -0.94 1.04 -7.02
CA HIS A 78 -0.45 2.24 -7.69
C HIS A 78 1.05 2.34 -7.46
N GLY A 79 1.82 2.39 -8.53
CA GLY A 79 3.16 2.96 -8.43
C GLY A 79 3.07 4.46 -8.18
N ILE A 80 4.09 5.00 -7.54
CA ILE A 80 4.21 6.41 -7.17
C ILE A 80 5.38 6.97 -7.97
N TRP A 81 5.11 7.91 -8.88
CA TRP A 81 6.15 8.60 -9.65
C TRP A 81 6.20 10.08 -9.27
N HIS A 82 7.39 10.68 -9.28
CA HIS A 82 7.53 12.12 -9.17
C HIS A 82 7.03 12.80 -10.45
N ARG A 83 6.03 13.67 -10.37
CA ARG A 83 5.33 14.24 -11.53
C ARG A 83 6.23 15.01 -12.48
N LYS A 84 7.20 15.78 -11.98
CA LYS A 84 8.13 16.57 -12.82
C LYS A 84 9.35 15.76 -13.29
N GLY A 85 9.80 14.81 -12.48
CA GLY A 85 11.05 14.09 -12.73
C GLY A 85 10.86 12.74 -13.42
N GLY A 86 9.64 12.21 -13.42
CA GLY A 86 9.34 10.88 -13.93
C GLY A 86 9.90 9.74 -13.09
N HIS A 87 10.67 10.01 -12.03
CA HIS A 87 11.31 8.96 -11.23
C HIS A 87 10.29 8.15 -10.43
N TYR A 88 10.40 6.83 -10.51
CA TYR A 88 9.66 5.89 -9.68
C TYR A 88 10.14 5.97 -8.22
N LEU A 89 9.20 6.16 -7.29
CA LEU A 89 9.47 6.42 -5.87
C LEU A 89 9.04 5.28 -4.94
N GLY A 90 8.26 4.30 -5.42
CA GLY A 90 7.72 3.21 -4.61
C GLY A 90 6.25 2.95 -4.91
N ASP A 91 5.57 2.15 -4.09
CA ASP A 91 4.16 1.80 -4.33
C ASP A 91 3.24 2.04 -3.13
N ILE A 92 1.96 2.18 -3.45
CA ILE A 92 0.87 2.09 -2.50
C ILE A 92 -0.18 1.11 -3.03
N SER A 93 -0.64 0.23 -2.16
CA SER A 93 -1.55 -0.85 -2.50
C SER A 93 -2.75 -0.88 -1.57
N LEU A 94 -3.92 -1.17 -2.12
CA LEU A 94 -5.18 -1.34 -1.40
C LEU A 94 -5.70 -2.74 -1.64
N LYS A 95 -5.84 -3.52 -0.56
CA LYS A 95 -6.36 -4.88 -0.56
C LYS A 95 -7.78 -4.89 0.01
N PRO A 96 -8.81 -5.07 -0.82
CA PRO A 96 -10.19 -5.03 -0.35
C PRO A 96 -10.61 -6.31 0.37
N LYS A 97 -11.52 -6.13 1.33
CA LYS A 97 -12.39 -7.17 1.87
C LYS A 97 -13.84 -6.77 1.58
N TRP A 98 -14.43 -7.37 0.56
CA TRP A 98 -15.76 -7.04 0.02
C TRP A 98 -16.95 -7.52 0.90
N THR A 99 -16.71 -7.81 2.17
CA THR A 99 -17.77 -8.08 3.16
C THR A 99 -18.27 -6.77 3.73
N ALA A 100 -19.58 -6.58 3.89
CA ALA A 100 -20.11 -5.38 4.51
C ALA A 100 -19.77 -5.34 6.02
N PRO A 101 -19.28 -4.21 6.56
CA PRO A 101 -18.89 -3.00 5.84
C PRO A 101 -17.56 -3.18 5.08
N ILE A 102 -17.49 -2.68 3.84
CA ILE A 102 -16.31 -2.82 2.97
C ILE A 102 -15.09 -2.21 3.67
N THR A 103 -14.05 -3.03 3.83
CA THR A 103 -12.82 -2.63 4.52
C THR A 103 -11.63 -2.88 3.60
N LEU A 104 -10.73 -1.91 3.45
CA LEU A 104 -9.51 -2.05 2.65
C LEU A 104 -8.29 -1.98 3.56
N GLU A 105 -7.33 -2.86 3.35
CA GLU A 105 -6.00 -2.75 3.96
C GLU A 105 -5.06 -2.00 3.02
N ILE A 106 -4.40 -0.97 3.52
CA ILE A 106 -3.41 -0.18 2.79
C ILE A 106 -2.00 -0.59 3.22
N GLY A 107 -1.12 -0.78 2.25
CA GLY A 107 0.31 -0.94 2.46
C GLY A 107 1.09 -0.15 1.42
N TYR A 108 2.14 0.53 1.85
CA TYR A 108 2.99 1.35 0.98
C TYR A 108 4.46 1.27 1.39
N TYR A 109 5.34 1.51 0.43
CA TYR A 109 6.75 1.79 0.69
C TYR A 109 7.25 2.85 -0.27
N LEU A 110 8.34 3.50 0.10
CA LEU A 110 9.11 4.38 -0.77
C LEU A 110 10.54 3.85 -0.91
N ALA A 111 11.24 4.26 -1.97
CA ALA A 111 12.69 4.19 -2.05
C ALA A 111 13.30 4.97 -0.87
N ALA A 112 14.49 4.56 -0.42
CA ALA A 112 15.15 5.16 0.74
C ALA A 112 15.37 6.67 0.54
N GLU A 113 15.73 7.08 -0.67
CA GLU A 113 16.01 8.45 -1.06
C GLU A 113 14.74 9.32 -1.06
N ALA A 114 13.57 8.71 -1.20
CA ALA A 114 12.27 9.40 -1.23
C ALA A 114 11.62 9.55 0.16
N GLU A 115 12.17 8.91 1.20
CA GLU A 115 11.66 9.04 2.56
C GLU A 115 11.93 10.42 3.17
N GLY A 116 11.12 10.82 4.16
CA GLY A 116 11.30 12.10 4.87
C GLY A 116 10.87 13.35 4.09
N GLN A 117 10.52 13.22 2.80
CA GLN A 117 10.12 14.33 1.94
C GLN A 117 8.59 14.57 1.88
N GLY A 118 7.82 13.81 2.67
CA GLY A 118 6.36 13.89 2.73
C GLY A 118 5.60 13.17 1.60
N TYR A 119 6.30 12.47 0.68
CA TYR A 119 5.65 11.76 -0.42
C TYR A 119 4.71 10.64 0.05
N ALA A 120 5.05 9.92 1.13
CA ALA A 120 4.21 8.84 1.65
C ALA A 120 2.86 9.38 2.13
N ARG A 121 2.86 10.54 2.81
CA ARG A 121 1.63 11.20 3.28
C ARG A 121 0.78 11.67 2.09
N GLU A 122 1.40 12.27 1.09
CA GLU A 122 0.71 12.74 -0.12
C GLU A 122 0.09 11.58 -0.92
N ALA A 123 0.84 10.49 -1.12
CA ALA A 123 0.36 9.28 -1.77
C ALA A 123 -0.76 8.61 -0.96
N LEU A 124 -0.62 8.53 0.37
CA LEU A 124 -1.64 7.96 1.24
C LEU A 124 -2.93 8.77 1.18
N ALA A 125 -2.88 10.10 1.16
CA ALA A 125 -4.07 10.94 1.05
C ALA A 125 -4.83 10.68 -0.27
N ALA A 126 -4.11 10.56 -1.39
CA ALA A 126 -4.70 10.20 -2.67
C ALA A 126 -5.31 8.79 -2.66
N ALA A 127 -4.65 7.82 -2.01
CA ALA A 127 -5.18 6.48 -1.85
C ALA A 127 -6.43 6.44 -0.95
N VAL A 128 -6.49 7.24 0.12
CA VAL A 128 -7.68 7.38 0.98
C VAL A 128 -8.86 7.93 0.19
N ALA A 129 -8.65 8.99 -0.61
CA ALA A 129 -9.69 9.55 -1.48
C ALA A 129 -10.20 8.51 -2.51
N PHE A 130 -9.29 7.75 -3.11
CA PHE A 130 -9.66 6.65 -4.01
C PHE A 130 -10.46 5.55 -3.31
N ALA A 131 -10.07 5.21 -2.08
CA ALA A 131 -10.71 4.15 -1.33
C ALA A 131 -12.13 4.50 -0.86
N PHE A 132 -12.34 5.71 -0.35
CA PHE A 132 -13.66 6.15 0.11
C PHE A 132 -14.59 6.62 -1.01
N GLY A 133 -14.03 7.15 -2.10
CA GLY A 133 -14.79 7.51 -3.29
C GLY A 133 -15.03 6.30 -4.20
N PRO A 134 -14.23 6.11 -5.27
CA PRO A 134 -14.44 5.04 -6.25
C PRO A 134 -14.61 3.62 -5.71
N LEU A 135 -13.91 3.24 -4.63
CA LEU A 135 -14.02 1.88 -4.06
C LEU A 135 -15.15 1.73 -3.04
N GLY A 136 -15.79 2.83 -2.63
CA GLY A 136 -16.91 2.81 -1.68
C GLY A 136 -16.58 2.19 -0.32
N ALA A 137 -15.31 2.21 0.11
CA ALA A 137 -14.91 1.66 1.38
C ALA A 137 -15.60 2.41 2.54
N ALA A 138 -15.93 1.68 3.60
CA ALA A 138 -16.37 2.29 4.86
C ALA A 138 -15.21 2.47 5.84
N ARG A 139 -14.17 1.62 5.73
CA ARG A 139 -13.05 1.55 6.66
C ARG A 139 -11.74 1.27 5.92
N LEU A 140 -10.66 1.91 6.36
CA LEU A 140 -9.31 1.67 5.89
C LEU A 140 -8.46 1.20 7.05
N LEU A 141 -7.63 0.19 6.83
CA LEU A 141 -6.70 -0.35 7.80
C LEU A 141 -5.27 -0.15 7.34
N ILE A 142 -4.39 0.25 8.24
CA ILE A 142 -2.95 0.26 8.03
C ILE A 142 -2.31 -0.60 9.13
N ARG A 143 -1.32 -1.39 8.72
CA ARG A 143 -0.50 -2.18 9.63
C ARG A 143 0.91 -1.60 9.64
N CYS A 144 1.34 -1.12 10.80
CA CYS A 144 2.66 -0.54 11.01
C CYS A 144 3.49 -1.50 11.86
N ARG A 145 4.76 -1.71 11.50
CA ARG A 145 5.67 -2.38 12.43
C ARG A 145 6.07 -1.40 13.55
N PRO A 146 6.20 -1.85 14.81
CA PRO A 146 6.63 -0.99 15.92
C PRO A 146 8.01 -0.33 15.71
N ASP A 147 8.90 -0.99 14.96
CA ASP A 147 10.22 -0.48 14.62
C ASP A 147 10.22 0.48 13.42
N ASN A 148 9.03 0.84 12.90
CA ASN A 148 8.85 1.82 11.83
C ASN A 148 7.98 3.00 12.30
N PRO A 149 8.54 3.93 13.12
CA PRO A 149 7.79 5.09 13.62
C PRO A 149 7.38 6.06 12.50
N ARG A 150 8.08 6.06 11.35
CA ARG A 150 7.73 6.91 10.21
C ARG A 150 6.37 6.52 9.61
N SER A 151 6.11 5.21 9.49
CA SER A 151 4.82 4.71 9.00
C SER A 151 3.67 5.03 9.96
N VAL A 152 3.94 5.00 11.27
CA VAL A 152 2.98 5.40 12.31
C VAL A 152 2.63 6.88 12.17
N ALA A 153 3.65 7.74 12.11
CA ALA A 153 3.46 9.19 11.98
C ALA A 153 2.69 9.57 10.71
N VAL A 154 2.92 8.88 9.59
CA VAL A 154 2.18 9.10 8.34
C VAL A 154 0.70 8.72 8.48
N ALA A 155 0.40 7.59 9.12
CA ALA A 155 -0.98 7.16 9.35
C ALA A 155 -1.73 8.15 10.27
N GLU A 156 -1.13 8.49 11.41
CA GLU A 156 -1.71 9.43 12.39
C GLU A 156 -1.91 10.83 11.79
N ALA A 157 -0.98 11.31 10.96
CA ALA A 157 -1.09 12.60 10.28
C ALA A 157 -2.24 12.69 9.26
N LEU A 158 -2.86 11.57 8.88
CA LEU A 158 -4.09 11.51 8.08
C LEU A 158 -5.32 11.05 8.89
N GLY A 159 -5.23 11.12 10.21
CA GLY A 159 -6.36 10.86 11.11
C GLY A 159 -6.62 9.39 11.39
N PHE A 160 -5.77 8.47 10.93
CA PHE A 160 -5.90 7.08 11.34
C PHE A 160 -5.70 6.96 12.85
N GLN A 161 -6.63 6.27 13.51
CA GLN A 161 -6.59 6.04 14.95
C GLN A 161 -6.07 4.63 15.26
N PRO A 162 -5.35 4.45 16.38
CA PRO A 162 -4.97 3.12 16.85
C PRO A 162 -6.20 2.21 16.98
N LEU A 163 -6.11 1.01 16.42
CA LEU A 163 -7.10 -0.05 16.56
C LEU A 163 -6.51 -1.13 17.50
N PRO A 164 -6.98 -1.23 18.75
CA PRO A 164 -6.54 -2.27 19.66
C PRO A 164 -6.85 -3.65 19.07
N VAL A 165 -5.81 -4.47 18.93
CA VAL A 165 -5.95 -5.90 18.61
C VAL A 165 -5.76 -6.70 19.89
N PRO A 166 -6.61 -7.72 20.15
CA PRO A 166 -6.45 -8.58 21.32
C PRO A 166 -5.04 -9.15 21.38
N ALA A 167 -4.42 -9.08 22.56
CA ALA A 167 -3.10 -9.64 22.76
C ALA A 167 -3.12 -11.14 22.42
N ARG A 168 -2.10 -11.61 21.69
CA ARG A 168 -1.95 -13.04 21.43
C ARG A 168 -1.88 -13.80 22.76
N PRO A 169 -2.47 -15.00 22.86
CA PRO A 169 -2.27 -15.87 24.01
C PRO A 169 -0.78 -16.09 24.32
N ALA A 170 -0.41 -16.27 25.58
CA ALA A 170 0.99 -16.37 26.01
C ALA A 170 1.76 -17.50 25.30
N TRP A 171 1.10 -18.64 25.05
CA TRP A 171 1.70 -19.77 24.32
C TRP A 171 2.09 -19.40 22.88
N LEU A 172 1.29 -18.57 22.20
CA LEU A 172 1.52 -18.16 20.82
C LEU A 172 2.62 -17.08 20.71
N ARG A 173 2.76 -16.23 21.73
CA ARG A 173 3.88 -15.26 21.83
C ARG A 173 5.23 -15.94 22.01
N ARG A 174 5.27 -17.04 22.75
CA ARG A 174 6.50 -17.82 23.01
C ARG A 174 7.03 -18.53 21.76
N VAL A 175 6.14 -18.88 20.82
CA VAL A 175 6.47 -19.56 19.55
C VAL A 175 6.75 -18.57 18.41
N LEU A 176 6.00 -17.47 18.30
CA LEU A 176 6.03 -16.57 17.14
C LEU A 176 6.72 -15.21 17.39
N GLY A 177 7.29 -14.98 18.58
CA GLY A 177 7.91 -13.70 18.95
C GLY A 177 6.89 -12.64 19.43
N THR A 178 7.42 -11.50 19.88
CA THR A 178 6.69 -10.54 20.73
C THR A 178 6.31 -9.21 20.11
N ALA A 179 6.93 -8.74 19.01
CA ALA A 179 6.62 -7.41 18.49
C ALA A 179 5.23 -7.39 17.81
N PRO A 180 4.20 -6.77 18.42
CA PRO A 180 2.87 -6.76 17.84
C PRO A 180 2.88 -5.78 16.66
N VAL A 181 2.39 -6.22 15.50
CA VAL A 181 2.10 -5.28 14.41
C VAL A 181 1.03 -4.32 14.91
N LEU A 182 1.30 -3.02 14.85
CA LEU A 182 0.36 -1.97 15.23
C LEU A 182 -0.72 -1.86 14.15
N HIS A 183 -1.98 -1.79 14.56
CA HIS A 183 -3.10 -1.66 13.64
C HIS A 183 -3.70 -0.27 13.81
N TYR A 184 -3.99 0.36 12.68
CA TYR A 184 -4.58 1.69 12.60
C TYR A 184 -5.80 1.63 11.70
N ILE A 185 -6.84 2.39 12.04
CA ILE A 185 -8.11 2.43 11.30
C ILE A 185 -8.50 3.87 11.01
N LEU A 186 -9.07 4.09 9.82
CA LEU A 186 -9.76 5.32 9.44
C LEU A 186 -11.16 4.97 8.95
N ARG A 187 -12.19 5.67 9.44
CA ARG A 187 -13.59 5.45 9.01
C ARG A 187 -14.06 6.61 8.16
N ARG A 188 -14.93 6.33 7.19
CA ARG A 188 -15.49 7.35 6.28
C ARG A 188 -16.26 8.45 7.01
N GLU A 189 -16.97 8.10 8.08
CA GLU A 189 -17.76 9.03 8.91
C GLU A 189 -16.89 10.09 9.63
N GLU A 190 -15.59 9.81 9.81
CA GLU A 190 -14.63 10.68 10.50
C GLU A 190 -13.97 11.70 9.53
N GLN A 191 -14.38 11.73 8.26
CA GLN A 191 -13.84 12.61 7.20
C GLN A 191 -14.83 13.70 6.75
N ALA A 192 -15.96 13.86 7.45
CA ALA A 192 -16.99 14.86 7.16
C ALA A 192 -16.68 16.23 7.78
#